data_AF-A0A8D8IF56-F1
#
_entry.id   AF-A0A8D8IF56-F1
#
_cell.length_a   1.000
_cell.length_b   1.000
_cell.length_c   1.000
_cell.angle_alpha   90.00
_cell.angle_beta   90.00
_cell.angle_gamma   90.00
#
_symmetry.space_group_name_H-M   'P 1'
#
loop_
_entity.id
_entity.type
_entity.pdbx_description
1 polymer ?
#
loop_
_entity_poly.entity_id
_entity_poly.type
_entity_poly.pdbx_seq_one_letter_code
_entity_poly.pdbx_strand_id
1 'polypeptide(L)'
;MQTEDKMDKSKIGIPKRNLFISRKHILFLFAITVACMFILLSVLQSEPYGIPTGHGQLDISEPLSDGKVNLSEAVRVLCWVMTTPANHASKAVHVKRTWGRRCNKLLLMSSAEDKELGTIALPVGEGREGLWNKSREAFRYAYEHHLEEYDWFLKADD
;
A
#
# COMPACT_ATOMS: atom_id res chain seq x y z
N MET A 1 -19.71 -89.51 23.57
CA MET A 1 -18.54 -89.14 24.40
C MET A 1 -17.69 -88.16 23.59
N GLN A 2 -17.98 -86.88 23.75
CA GLN A 2 -17.11 -85.74 23.46
C GLN A 2 -17.76 -84.56 24.17
N THR A 3 -17.07 -84.06 25.18
CA THR A 3 -17.47 -83.01 26.11
C THR A 3 -17.27 -81.65 25.44
N GLU A 4 -18.35 -80.91 25.20
CA GLU A 4 -18.24 -79.48 24.88
C GLU A 4 -17.91 -78.73 26.17
N ASP A 5 -16.63 -78.40 26.31
CA ASP A 5 -16.13 -77.48 27.33
C ASP A 5 -16.78 -76.10 27.12
N LYS A 6 -17.68 -75.76 28.05
CA LYS A 6 -18.37 -74.47 28.06
C LYS A 6 -17.37 -73.40 28.49
N MET A 7 -16.72 -72.79 27.51
CA MET A 7 -15.78 -71.68 27.69
C MET A 7 -16.45 -70.52 28.43
N ASP A 8 -16.00 -70.30 29.67
CA ASP A 8 -16.47 -69.27 30.58
C ASP A 8 -16.11 -67.87 30.03
N LYS A 9 -17.15 -67.14 29.59
CA LYS A 9 -17.06 -65.78 29.06
C LYS A 9 -16.80 -64.72 30.15
N SER A 10 -16.61 -65.10 31.42
CA SER A 10 -16.36 -64.17 32.54
C SER A 10 -14.98 -63.52 32.54
N LYS A 11 -14.04 -63.93 31.67
CA LYS A 11 -12.63 -63.50 31.72
C LYS A 11 -12.16 -62.57 30.59
N ILE A 12 -13.04 -61.88 29.87
CA ILE A 12 -12.64 -60.80 28.96
C ILE A 12 -12.81 -59.46 29.67
N GLY A 13 -11.89 -59.19 30.61
CA GLY A 13 -11.75 -57.87 31.21
C GLY A 13 -11.10 -56.92 30.20
N ILE A 14 -11.91 -56.14 29.49
CA ILE A 14 -11.41 -55.03 28.66
C ILE A 14 -10.86 -53.97 29.62
N PRO A 15 -9.56 -53.60 29.56
CA PRO A 15 -9.03 -52.54 30.40
C PRO A 15 -9.73 -51.22 30.01
N LYS A 16 -10.56 -50.69 30.90
CA LYS A 16 -11.05 -49.31 30.78
C LYS A 16 -9.84 -48.40 30.89
N ARG A 17 -9.34 -47.89 29.76
CA ARG A 17 -8.43 -46.73 29.74
C ARG A 17 -9.21 -45.58 30.36
N ASN A 18 -9.02 -45.38 31.66
CA ASN A 18 -9.43 -44.15 32.32
C ASN A 18 -8.59 -43.05 31.68
N LEU A 19 -9.20 -42.33 30.74
CA LEU A 19 -8.59 -41.18 30.09
C LEU A 19 -8.57 -40.05 31.12
N PHE A 20 -7.64 -40.14 32.07
CA PHE A 20 -7.40 -39.11 33.08
C PHE A 20 -6.69 -37.95 32.38
N ILE A 21 -7.47 -37.15 31.65
CA ILE A 21 -6.99 -35.91 31.04
C ILE A 21 -6.67 -34.97 32.20
N SER A 22 -5.38 -34.82 32.50
CA SER A 22 -4.89 -33.92 33.54
C SER A 22 -5.51 -32.53 33.38
N ARG A 23 -5.87 -31.87 34.48
CA ARG A 23 -6.41 -30.50 34.48
C ARG A 23 -5.55 -29.53 33.65
N LYS A 24 -4.23 -29.77 33.58
CA LYS A 24 -3.31 -29.02 32.71
C LYS A 24 -3.58 -29.24 31.21
N HIS A 25 -3.92 -30.46 30.80
CA HIS A 25 -4.30 -30.77 29.42
C HIS A 25 -5.68 -30.19 29.08
N ILE A 26 -6.63 -30.19 30.02
CA ILE A 26 -7.93 -29.54 29.82
C ILE A 26 -7.74 -28.03 29.60
N LEU A 27 -6.91 -27.39 30.43
CA LEU A 27 -6.58 -25.97 30.28
C LEU A 27 -5.84 -25.67 28.96
N PHE A 28 -4.92 -26.54 28.55
CA PHE A 28 -4.19 -26.40 27.30
C PHE A 28 -5.10 -26.55 26.08
N LEU A 29 -5.99 -27.55 26.06
CA LEU A 29 -6.96 -27.75 24.98
C LEU A 29 -7.97 -26.58 24.93
N PHE A 30 -8.43 -26.10 26.08
CA PHE A 30 -9.29 -24.92 26.15
C PHE A 30 -8.61 -23.69 25.54
N ALA A 31 -7.34 -23.42 25.90
CA ALA A 31 -6.58 -22.31 25.32
C ALA A 31 -6.44 -22.41 23.80
N ILE A 32 -6.18 -23.61 23.27
CA ILE A 32 -6.13 -23.85 21.82
C ILE A 32 -7.48 -23.58 21.17
N THR A 33 -8.59 -24.08 21.74
CA THR A 33 -9.92 -23.85 21.17
C THR A 33 -10.31 -22.37 21.16
N VAL A 34 -9.97 -21.63 22.22
CA VAL A 34 -10.22 -20.20 22.31
C VAL A 34 -9.38 -19.45 21.27
N ALA A 35 -8.08 -19.76 21.14
CA ALA A 35 -7.22 -19.17 20.13
C ALA A 35 -7.70 -19.45 18.70
N CYS A 36 -8.08 -20.70 18.39
CA CYS A 36 -8.66 -21.05 17.10
C CYS A 36 -9.98 -20.33 16.84
N MET A 37 -10.85 -20.19 17.84
CA MET A 37 -12.12 -19.49 17.69
C MET A 37 -11.92 -17.98 17.46
N PHE A 38 -10.95 -17.34 18.12
CA PHE A 38 -10.57 -15.95 17.84
C PHE A 38 -9.98 -15.78 16.43
N ILE A 39 -9.14 -16.71 15.98
CA ILE A 39 -8.59 -16.70 14.62
C ILE A 39 -9.70 -16.90 13.58
N LEU A 40 -10.61 -17.86 13.80
CA LEU A 40 -11.77 -18.09 12.95
C LEU A 40 -12.71 -16.88 12.94
N LEU A 41 -12.95 -16.23 14.09
CA LEU A 41 -13.75 -15.01 14.16
C LEU A 41 -13.08 -13.87 13.39
N SER A 42 -11.74 -13.72 13.46
CA SER A 42 -11.01 -12.73 12.66
C SER A 42 -11.05 -13.02 11.15
N VAL A 43 -11.09 -14.30 10.75
CA VAL A 43 -11.23 -14.72 9.34
C VAL A 43 -12.69 -14.62 8.85
N LEU A 44 -13.67 -14.69 9.75
CA LEU A 44 -15.08 -14.47 9.41
C LEU A 44 -15.44 -12.98 9.41
N GLN A 45 -14.75 -12.16 10.22
CA GLN A 45 -14.84 -10.69 10.20
C GLN A 45 -13.89 -10.04 9.21
N SER A 46 -12.99 -10.79 8.57
CA SER A 46 -12.58 -10.40 7.23
C SER A 46 -13.80 -10.57 6.34
N GLU A 47 -14.67 -9.56 6.37
CA GLU A 47 -15.20 -9.03 5.12
C GLU A 47 -14.07 -9.18 4.09
N PRO A 48 -14.31 -9.68 2.88
CA PRO A 48 -13.38 -9.34 1.84
C PRO A 48 -13.30 -7.83 1.93
N TYR A 49 -12.15 -7.30 2.36
CA TYR A 49 -11.73 -5.99 1.90
C TYR A 49 -11.70 -6.18 0.38
N GLY A 50 -12.83 -6.15 -0.32
CA GLY A 50 -13.57 -4.91 -0.42
C GLY A 50 -12.58 -3.78 -0.36
N ILE A 51 -11.55 -3.87 -1.22
CA ILE A 51 -10.92 -2.70 -1.77
C ILE A 51 -12.10 -1.76 -2.00
N PRO A 52 -12.10 -0.54 -1.42
CA PRO A 52 -12.92 0.49 -1.98
C PRO A 52 -12.32 0.67 -3.36
N THR A 53 -12.80 -0.13 -4.31
CA THR A 53 -12.70 0.20 -5.68
C THR A 53 -13.59 1.43 -5.75
N GLY A 54 -12.97 2.59 -5.52
CA GLY A 54 -13.09 3.67 -6.49
C GLY A 54 -12.56 3.22 -7.86
N HIS A 55 -12.94 2.03 -8.33
CA HIS A 55 -13.50 1.91 -9.63
C HIS A 55 -14.90 2.56 -9.45
N GLY A 56 -15.13 3.81 -9.85
CA GLY A 56 -14.75 4.21 -11.20
C GLY A 56 -15.00 3.00 -12.10
N GLN A 57 -16.21 2.44 -12.04
CA GLN A 57 -16.65 1.35 -12.89
C GLN A 57 -16.33 1.84 -14.30
N LEU A 58 -15.19 1.41 -14.84
CA LEU A 58 -14.93 1.50 -16.25
C LEU A 58 -15.81 0.40 -16.81
N ASP A 59 -17.06 0.77 -17.09
CA ASP A 59 -17.95 -0.01 -17.93
C ASP A 59 -17.28 -0.12 -19.30
N ILE A 60 -16.39 -1.11 -19.45
CA ILE A 60 -15.82 -1.53 -20.73
C ILE A 60 -16.91 -2.32 -21.46
N SER A 61 -18.01 -1.64 -21.78
CA SER A 61 -19.02 -2.12 -22.73
C SER A 61 -19.83 -1.01 -23.40
N GLU A 62 -19.49 0.27 -23.21
CA GLU A 62 -19.94 1.30 -24.16
C GLU A 62 -18.94 1.40 -25.32
N PRO A 63 -19.41 1.34 -26.57
CA PRO A 63 -18.55 1.65 -27.70
C PRO A 63 -18.03 3.06 -27.49
N LEU A 64 -16.71 3.24 -27.57
CA LEU A 64 -16.02 4.53 -27.48
C LEU A 64 -16.74 5.52 -28.39
N SER A 65 -17.66 6.28 -27.79
CA SER A 65 -18.14 7.52 -28.34
C SER A 65 -16.88 8.30 -28.62
N ASP A 66 -16.68 8.66 -29.88
CA ASP A 66 -15.62 9.55 -30.36
C ASP A 66 -15.85 10.99 -29.81
N GLY A 67 -16.26 11.08 -28.55
CA GLY A 67 -16.21 12.26 -27.72
C GLY A 67 -14.78 12.38 -27.24
N LYS A 68 -14.01 13.20 -27.93
CA LYS A 68 -12.65 13.63 -27.57
C LYS A 68 -12.53 13.90 -26.06
N VAL A 69 -12.06 12.92 -25.29
CA VAL A 69 -11.83 13.07 -23.85
C VAL A 69 -10.72 14.10 -23.66
N ASN A 70 -11.00 15.16 -22.90
CA ASN A 70 -9.96 16.11 -22.54
C ASN A 70 -9.05 15.48 -21.48
N LEU A 71 -7.95 14.86 -21.93
CA LEU A 71 -7.02 14.15 -21.05
C LEU A 71 -6.44 15.02 -19.94
N SER A 72 -6.24 16.33 -20.16
CA SER A 72 -5.75 17.21 -19.12
C SER A 72 -6.77 17.46 -18.00
N GLU A 73 -8.06 17.31 -18.28
CA GLU A 73 -9.12 17.41 -17.26
C GLU A 73 -9.35 16.08 -16.56
N ALA A 74 -9.25 14.97 -17.29
CA ALA A 74 -9.48 13.63 -16.77
C ALA A 74 -8.32 13.09 -15.91
N VAL A 75 -7.09 13.53 -16.17
CA VAL A 75 -5.89 13.05 -15.46
C VAL A 75 -5.17 14.22 -14.80
N ARG A 76 -5.04 14.19 -13.47
CA ARG A 76 -4.37 15.22 -12.68
C ARG A 76 -2.93 14.81 -12.36
N VAL A 77 -1.98 15.25 -13.17
CA VAL A 77 -0.55 14.95 -12.99
C VAL A 77 0.20 16.14 -12.39
N LEU A 78 0.83 15.92 -11.24
CA LEU A 78 1.82 16.82 -10.67
C LEU A 78 3.22 16.38 -11.10
N CYS A 79 3.94 17.28 -11.75
CA CYS A 79 5.35 17.10 -12.04
C CYS A 79 6.17 17.90 -11.03
N TRP A 80 7.15 17.26 -10.40
CA TRP A 80 8.17 17.96 -9.64
C TRP A 80 9.53 17.69 -10.27
N VAL A 81 10.28 18.77 -10.48
CA VAL A 81 11.57 18.76 -11.15
C VAL A 81 12.62 19.22 -10.18
N MET A 82 13.59 18.36 -9.92
CA MET A 82 14.73 18.69 -9.07
C MET A 82 15.73 19.53 -9.84
N THR A 83 16.17 20.63 -9.24
CA THR A 83 17.18 21.53 -9.78
C THR A 83 18.14 22.00 -8.69
N THR A 84 19.09 22.85 -9.07
CA THR A 84 20.03 23.54 -8.18
C THR A 84 20.07 25.02 -8.56
N PRO A 85 20.47 25.92 -7.65
CA PRO A 85 20.54 27.35 -7.96
C PRO A 85 21.39 27.68 -9.19
N ALA A 86 22.44 26.91 -9.45
CA ALA A 86 23.30 27.07 -10.62
C ALA A 86 22.60 26.70 -11.95
N ASN A 87 21.56 25.86 -11.90
CA ASN A 87 20.83 25.40 -13.07
C ASN A 87 19.54 26.18 -13.36
N HIS A 88 19.11 27.09 -12.48
CA HIS A 88 17.85 27.80 -12.63
C HIS A 88 17.73 28.49 -14.00
N ALA A 89 18.72 29.32 -14.33
CA ALA A 89 18.74 30.12 -15.55
C ALA A 89 19.17 29.31 -16.79
N SER A 90 19.97 28.25 -16.63
CA SER A 90 20.55 27.50 -17.74
C SER A 90 19.74 26.27 -18.15
N LYS A 91 18.88 25.73 -17.26
CA LYS A 91 18.15 24.49 -17.49
C LYS A 91 16.69 24.55 -17.06
N ALA A 92 16.42 24.80 -15.78
CA ALA A 92 15.07 24.72 -15.24
C ALA A 92 14.10 25.73 -15.89
N VAL A 93 14.60 26.89 -16.33
CA VAL A 93 13.82 27.85 -17.14
C VAL A 93 13.29 27.22 -18.45
N HIS A 94 14.07 26.36 -19.10
CA HIS A 94 13.67 25.70 -20.34
C HIS A 94 12.63 24.62 -20.09
N VAL A 95 12.75 23.88 -18.98
CA VAL A 95 11.71 22.93 -18.52
C VAL A 95 10.38 23.65 -18.35
N LYS A 96 10.35 24.77 -17.60
CA LYS A 96 9.15 25.60 -17.37
C LYS A 96 8.56 26.15 -18.67
N ARG A 97 9.40 26.54 -19.62
CA ARG A 97 8.97 27.15 -20.90
C ARG A 97 8.53 26.13 -21.95
N THR A 98 8.91 24.86 -21.81
CA THR A 98 8.66 23.81 -22.81
C THR A 98 7.72 22.73 -22.27
N TRP A 99 8.23 21.52 -22.04
CA TRP A 99 7.43 20.35 -21.73
C TRP A 99 6.72 20.44 -20.38
N GLY A 100 7.27 21.17 -19.40
CA GLY A 100 6.68 21.32 -18.07
C GLY A 100 5.30 21.99 -18.09
N ARG A 101 4.98 22.74 -19.16
CA ARG A 101 3.66 23.36 -19.39
C ARG A 101 2.54 22.34 -19.62
N ARG A 102 2.88 21.08 -19.88
CA ARG A 102 1.91 19.99 -20.09
C ARG A 102 1.50 19.29 -18.79
N CYS A 103 2.20 19.55 -17.69
CA CYS A 103 1.79 19.08 -16.37
C CYS A 103 0.65 19.94 -15.85
N ASN A 104 -0.32 19.36 -15.14
CA ASN A 104 -1.38 20.12 -14.48
C ASN A 104 -0.80 21.04 -13.40
N LYS A 105 0.24 20.56 -12.70
CA LYS A 105 1.08 21.34 -11.79
C LYS A 105 2.55 21.05 -12.05
N LEU A 106 3.35 22.11 -12.10
CA LEU A 106 4.80 22.02 -12.17
C LEU A 106 5.40 22.64 -10.91
N LEU A 107 6.15 21.84 -10.16
CA LEU A 107 6.95 22.28 -9.03
C LEU A 107 8.42 22.21 -9.40
N LEU A 108 9.14 23.33 -9.28
CA LEU A 108 10.59 23.36 -9.46
C LEU A 108 11.21 23.39 -8.07
N MET A 109 11.93 22.34 -7.69
CA MET A 109 12.43 22.18 -6.32
C MET A 109 13.94 22.32 -6.28
N SER A 110 14.43 23.22 -5.43
CA SER A 110 15.84 23.64 -5.34
C SER A 110 16.25 23.81 -3.89
N SER A 111 17.54 24.01 -3.59
CA SER A 111 17.98 24.44 -2.25
C SER A 111 17.76 25.93 -2.01
N ALA A 112 17.50 26.72 -3.05
CA ALA A 112 17.25 28.15 -2.94
C ALA A 112 15.99 28.58 -3.69
N GLU A 113 15.34 29.61 -3.15
CA GLU A 113 14.21 30.27 -3.82
C GLU A 113 14.73 31.14 -4.97
N ASP A 114 14.03 31.06 -6.09
CA ASP A 114 14.13 31.95 -7.22
C ASP A 114 12.71 32.40 -7.56
N LYS A 115 12.42 33.67 -7.29
CA LYS A 115 11.08 34.24 -7.41
C LYS A 115 10.62 34.37 -8.87
N GLU A 116 11.56 34.57 -9.81
CA GLU A 116 11.22 34.67 -11.23
C GLU A 116 10.85 33.29 -11.79
N LEU A 117 11.63 32.28 -11.41
CA LEU A 117 11.40 30.92 -11.83
C LEU A 117 10.28 30.24 -11.01
N GLY A 118 10.03 30.69 -9.79
CA GLY A 118 9.06 30.13 -8.85
C GLY A 118 9.55 28.82 -8.24
N THR A 119 10.83 28.74 -7.88
CA THR A 119 11.37 27.53 -7.23
C THR A 119 10.99 27.46 -5.76
N ILE A 120 10.73 26.24 -5.29
CA ILE A 120 10.50 25.93 -3.88
C ILE A 120 11.85 25.59 -3.24
N ALA A 121 12.22 26.34 -2.21
CA ALA A 121 13.44 26.09 -1.44
C ALA A 121 13.23 24.94 -0.45
N LEU A 122 13.95 23.84 -0.67
CA LEU A 122 14.01 22.69 0.23
C LEU A 122 15.16 22.89 1.24
N PRO A 123 14.98 22.52 2.53
CA PRO A 123 15.96 22.74 3.58
C PRO A 123 17.10 21.70 3.54
N VAL A 124 17.81 21.61 2.41
CA VAL A 124 18.85 20.61 2.14
C VAL A 124 20.02 21.21 1.39
N GLY A 125 21.22 20.67 1.65
CA GLY A 125 22.43 21.06 0.94
C GLY A 125 22.47 20.60 -0.52
N GLU A 126 23.38 21.21 -1.27
CA GLU A 126 23.73 20.81 -2.64
C GLU A 126 24.75 19.68 -2.66
N GLY A 127 24.90 19.02 -3.81
CA GLY A 127 25.86 17.94 -4.01
C GLY A 127 25.21 16.59 -4.29
N ARG A 128 26.03 15.62 -4.72
CA ARG A 128 25.53 14.30 -5.12
C ARG A 128 25.06 13.49 -3.91
N GLU A 129 25.71 13.67 -2.76
CA GLU A 129 25.28 13.12 -1.48
C GLU A 129 23.92 13.66 -1.01
N GLY A 130 23.55 14.88 -1.44
CA GLY A 130 22.30 15.54 -1.07
C GLY A 130 21.08 15.13 -1.89
N LEU A 131 21.24 14.39 -3.00
CA LEU A 131 20.14 14.08 -3.94
C LEU A 131 19.03 13.24 -3.29
N TRP A 132 19.39 12.30 -2.41
CA TRP A 132 18.41 11.53 -1.66
C TRP A 132 17.59 12.43 -0.73
N ASN A 133 18.26 13.31 0.01
CA ASN A 133 17.59 14.25 0.92
C ASN A 133 16.67 15.18 0.12
N LYS A 134 17.14 15.76 -0.99
CA LYS A 134 16.28 16.56 -1.89
C LYS A 134 15.04 15.79 -2.33
N SER A 135 15.20 14.55 -2.77
CA SER A 135 14.07 13.73 -3.22
C SER A 135 13.09 13.47 -2.07
N ARG A 136 13.58 13.16 -0.87
CA ARG A 136 12.74 12.94 0.32
C ARG A 136 11.96 14.20 0.70
N GLU A 137 12.63 15.35 0.76
CA GLU A 137 11.98 16.62 1.10
C GLU A 137 10.99 17.05 0.02
N ALA A 138 11.29 16.78 -1.25
CA ALA A 138 10.40 17.02 -2.38
C ALA A 138 9.10 16.20 -2.28
N PHE A 139 9.23 14.90 -1.99
CA PHE A 139 8.07 14.04 -1.75
C PHE A 139 7.29 14.50 -0.52
N ARG A 140 7.97 14.90 0.57
CA ARG A 140 7.28 15.43 1.75
C ARG A 140 6.47 16.68 1.41
N TYR A 141 7.06 17.63 0.68
CA TYR A 141 6.35 18.82 0.23
C TYR A 141 5.12 18.47 -0.63
N ALA A 142 5.29 17.59 -1.62
CA ALA A 142 4.18 17.17 -2.48
C ALA A 142 3.06 16.46 -1.70
N TYR A 143 3.43 15.63 -0.72
CA TYR A 143 2.46 14.97 0.16
C TYR A 143 1.69 15.98 1.03
N GLU A 144 2.40 16.88 1.71
CA GLU A 144 1.79 17.83 2.65
C GLU A 144 0.89 18.85 1.95
N HIS A 145 1.19 19.23 0.70
CA HIS A 145 0.50 20.31 0.01
C HIS A 145 -0.44 19.86 -1.10
N HIS A 146 -0.23 18.67 -1.69
CA HIS A 146 -0.86 18.30 -2.96
C HIS A 146 -1.38 16.87 -3.04
N LEU A 147 -1.32 16.09 -1.96
CA LEU A 147 -1.76 14.67 -1.95
C LEU A 147 -3.20 14.49 -2.44
N GLU A 148 -4.10 15.38 -2.03
CA GLU A 148 -5.53 15.28 -2.35
C GLU A 148 -5.88 15.93 -3.70
N GLU A 149 -4.98 16.75 -4.25
CA GLU A 149 -5.21 17.52 -5.47
C GLU A 149 -4.86 16.76 -6.76
N TYR A 150 -3.97 15.76 -6.70
CA TYR A 150 -3.43 15.06 -7.87
C TYR A 150 -3.41 13.54 -7.69
N ASP A 151 -3.60 12.82 -8.79
CA ASP A 151 -3.63 11.36 -8.81
C ASP A 151 -2.27 10.75 -9.11
N TRP A 152 -1.43 11.48 -9.86
CA TRP A 152 -0.13 11.03 -10.33
C TRP A 152 0.97 12.03 -9.99
N PHE A 153 2.11 11.52 -9.51
CA PHE A 153 3.28 12.31 -9.13
C PHE A 153 4.48 11.88 -9.98
N LEU A 154 4.95 12.76 -10.85
CA LEU A 154 6.10 12.54 -11.72
C LEU A 154 7.33 13.27 -11.18
N LYS A 155 8.40 12.51 -10.92
CA LYS A 155 9.74 13.03 -10.63
C LYS A 155 10.54 13.19 -11.92
N ALA A 156 11.19 14.33 -12.12
CA ALA A 156 12.17 14.54 -13.18
C ALA A 156 13.36 15.38 -12.70
N ASP A 157 14.40 15.45 -13.54
CA ASP A 157 15.57 16.32 -13.35
C ASP A 157 15.61 17.35 -14.50
N ASP A 158 16.39 18.43 -14.33
CA ASP A 158 16.43 19.60 -15.23
C ASP A 158 17.50 19.59 -16.34
#